data_AF-A0A5N6DI80-F1
#
_entry.id   AF-A0A5N6DI80-F1
#
_cell.length_a   1.000
_cell.length_b   1.000
_cell.length_c   1.000
_cell.angle_alpha   90.00
_cell.angle_beta   90.00
_cell.angle_gamma   90.00
#
_symmetry.space_group_name_H-M   'P 1'
#
loop_
_entity.id
_entity.type
_entity.pdbx_description
1 polymer ?
#
loop_
_entity_poly.entity_id
_entity_poly.type
_entity_poly.pdbx_seq_one_letter_code
_entity_poly.pdbx_strand_id
1 'polypeptide(L)'
;MSRHFAARVTYQTVRGYQGQALPYKTSLVYDGVKGIPKRVPKLSVEPSQELLRSLLQGYNPTFRRHPLGMEADAVIKLTPRQQMCYYDGKMFGGYLALLLDRILADCCQPAVTAYLNTSFAQSVPPDVPIRLRAWPERVEGRKVYLTASIQIPGKVEGGFIDAIRANALFVRPRS
;
A
#
# COMPACT_ATOMS: atom_id res chain seq x y z
N MET A 1 -10.71 2.14 60.64
CA MET A 1 -10.78 0.87 59.89
C MET A 1 -10.42 1.15 58.44
N SER A 2 -9.14 1.02 58.09
CA SER A 2 -8.62 1.31 56.74
C SER A 2 -8.45 -0.02 55.99
N ARG A 3 -9.16 -0.20 54.88
CA ARG A 3 -9.06 -1.40 54.03
C ARG A 3 -8.24 -1.06 52.80
N HIS A 4 -6.98 -1.48 52.80
CA HIS A 4 -6.13 -1.50 51.62
C HIS A 4 -6.59 -2.64 50.68
N PHE A 5 -7.00 -2.30 49.46
CA PHE A 5 -7.18 -3.26 48.37
C PHE A 5 -5.93 -3.22 47.49
N ALA A 6 -5.08 -4.25 47.63
CA ALA A 6 -3.98 -4.50 46.72
C ALA A 6 -4.53 -5.17 45.45
N ALA A 7 -4.53 -4.46 44.32
CA ALA A 7 -4.90 -5.03 43.03
C ALA A 7 -3.71 -5.86 42.49
N ARG A 8 -3.90 -7.18 42.39
CA ARG A 8 -2.98 -8.10 41.72
C ARG A 8 -2.99 -7.83 40.22
N VAL A 9 -1.86 -7.41 39.68
CA VAL A 9 -1.59 -7.36 38.23
C VAL A 9 -1.25 -8.78 37.77
N THR A 10 -2.14 -9.42 37.03
CA THR A 10 -1.84 -10.69 36.35
C THR A 10 -1.25 -10.39 34.98
N TYR A 11 0.05 -10.64 34.82
CA TYR A 11 0.73 -10.63 33.53
C TYR A 11 0.19 -11.77 32.66
N GLN A 12 -0.54 -11.44 31.60
CA GLN A 12 -0.85 -12.39 30.56
C GLN A 12 0.40 -12.58 29.69
N THR A 13 0.95 -13.79 29.74
CA THR A 13 2.08 -14.25 28.95
C THR A 13 1.73 -14.21 27.45
N VAL A 14 2.50 -13.42 26.70
CA VAL A 14 2.51 -13.44 25.23
C VAL A 14 3.07 -14.78 24.78
N ARG A 15 2.22 -15.59 24.12
CA ARG A 15 2.62 -16.87 23.52
C ARG A 15 3.45 -16.56 22.28
N GLY A 16 4.78 -16.63 22.42
CA GLY A 16 5.72 -16.43 21.32
C GLY A 16 5.55 -17.51 20.25
N TYR A 17 5.29 -17.09 19.01
CA TYR A 17 5.44 -17.96 17.85
C TYR A 17 6.94 -18.14 17.57
N GLN A 18 7.53 -19.23 18.04
CA GLN A 18 8.79 -19.73 17.52
C GLN A 18 8.53 -20.39 16.16
N GLY A 19 8.59 -19.60 15.09
CA GLY A 19 8.74 -20.13 13.74
C GLY A 19 10.19 -20.57 13.55
N GLN A 20 10.43 -21.87 13.41
CA GLN A 20 11.72 -22.41 12.97
C GLN A 20 12.01 -21.87 11.56
N ALA A 21 13.00 -21.00 11.43
CA ALA A 21 13.56 -20.64 10.13
C ALA A 21 14.31 -21.84 9.57
N LEU A 22 13.75 -22.50 8.56
CA LEU A 22 14.47 -23.46 7.74
C LEU A 22 15.53 -22.71 6.91
N PRO A 23 16.82 -23.11 6.94
CA PRO A 23 17.83 -22.48 6.10
C PRO A 23 17.54 -22.77 4.63
N TYR A 24 17.40 -21.70 3.85
CA TYR A 24 17.31 -21.75 2.39
C TYR A 24 18.59 -22.38 1.82
N LYS A 25 18.47 -23.58 1.24
CA LYS A 25 19.56 -24.23 0.51
C LYS A 25 19.71 -23.56 -0.85
N THR A 26 20.77 -22.79 -1.03
CA THR A 26 21.31 -22.42 -2.34
C THR A 26 21.80 -23.69 -3.05
N SER A 27 21.14 -24.08 -4.13
CA SER A 27 21.65 -25.11 -5.04
C SER A 27 22.80 -24.55 -5.87
N LEU A 28 24.03 -24.83 -5.43
CA LEU A 28 25.22 -24.85 -6.29
C LEU A 28 25.11 -26.07 -7.19
N VAL A 29 24.92 -25.86 -8.49
CA VAL A 29 25.11 -26.92 -9.50
C VAL A 29 26.43 -26.60 -10.21
N TYR A 30 27.48 -27.35 -9.85
CA TYR A 30 28.61 -27.55 -10.75
C TYR A 30 28.23 -28.69 -11.67
N ASP A 31 28.15 -28.42 -12.97
CA ASP A 31 28.18 -29.48 -13.97
C ASP A 31 29.23 -29.15 -15.02
N GLY A 32 30.28 -29.96 -15.02
CA GLY A 32 31.37 -29.87 -15.98
C GLY A 32 30.98 -30.55 -17.28
N VAL A 33 30.41 -29.81 -18.23
CA VAL A 33 30.43 -30.18 -19.66
C VAL A 33 30.55 -28.91 -20.51
N LYS A 34 31.59 -28.88 -21.36
CA LYS A 34 31.91 -27.80 -22.29
C LYS A 34 30.82 -27.62 -23.35
N GLY A 35 30.46 -26.36 -23.60
CA GLY A 35 30.08 -25.86 -24.92
C GLY A 35 28.62 -26.05 -25.34
N ILE A 36 27.74 -25.10 -24.94
CA ILE A 36 26.64 -24.50 -25.73
C ILE A 36 26.23 -23.23 -24.96
N PRO A 37 26.22 -22.02 -25.54
CA PRO A 37 25.64 -20.86 -24.88
C PRO A 37 24.12 -20.99 -24.89
N LYS A 38 23.54 -21.60 -23.85
CA LYS A 38 22.10 -21.48 -23.59
C LYS A 38 21.86 -20.06 -23.09
N ARG A 39 21.16 -19.26 -23.89
CA ARG A 39 20.58 -17.99 -23.46
C ARG A 39 19.64 -18.30 -22.30
N VAL A 40 20.12 -18.16 -21.06
CA VAL A 40 19.29 -18.30 -19.87
C VAL A 40 18.24 -17.20 -19.95
N PRO A 41 16.93 -17.51 -20.03
CA PRO A 41 15.92 -16.48 -19.94
C PRO A 41 16.08 -15.83 -18.57
N LYS A 42 16.45 -14.55 -18.51
CA LYS A 42 16.30 -13.74 -17.29
C LYS A 42 14.80 -13.61 -17.03
N LEU A 43 14.21 -14.61 -16.39
CA LEU A 43 12.82 -14.57 -15.98
C LEU A 43 12.68 -15.09 -14.54
N SER A 44 13.41 -14.46 -13.62
CA SER A 44 13.02 -14.47 -12.21
C SER A 44 12.53 -13.08 -11.88
N VAL A 45 11.28 -12.79 -12.23
CA VAL A 45 10.58 -11.71 -11.52
C VAL A 45 10.55 -12.16 -10.07
N GLU A 46 11.19 -11.39 -9.18
CA GLU A 46 11.13 -11.63 -7.74
C GLU A 46 9.66 -11.80 -7.33
N PRO A 47 9.28 -12.87 -6.59
CA PRO A 47 7.88 -13.16 -6.24
C PRO A 47 7.12 -11.97 -5.62
N SER A 48 7.85 -11.06 -4.94
CA SER A 48 7.31 -9.82 -4.37
C SER A 48 6.83 -8.81 -5.42
N GLN A 49 7.50 -8.71 -6.56
CA GLN A 49 7.11 -7.82 -7.66
C GLN A 49 5.89 -8.35 -8.40
N GLU A 50 5.77 -9.67 -8.52
CA GLU A 50 4.58 -10.29 -9.09
C GLU A 50 3.35 -10.07 -8.20
N LEU A 51 3.50 -10.25 -6.89
CA LEU A 51 2.43 -9.94 -5.93
C LEU A 51 1.99 -8.48 -6.04
N LEU A 52 2.93 -7.53 -6.04
CA LEU A 52 2.60 -6.11 -6.15
C LEU A 52 1.88 -5.79 -7.47
N ARG A 53 2.30 -6.37 -8.60
CA ARG A 53 1.61 -6.21 -9.89
C ARG A 53 0.19 -6.76 -9.85
N SER A 54 -0.02 -7.91 -9.20
CA SER A 54 -1.35 -8.48 -9.01
C SER A 54 -2.23 -7.58 -8.13
N LEU A 55 -1.66 -6.98 -7.08
CA LEU A 55 -2.38 -6.04 -6.21
C LEU A 55 -2.74 -4.74 -6.93
N LEU A 56 -1.93 -4.31 -7.90
CA LEU A 56 -2.11 -3.08 -8.68
C LEU A 56 -2.68 -3.33 -10.09
N GLN A 57 -3.27 -4.50 -10.34
CA GLN A 57 -3.88 -4.76 -11.65
C GLN A 57 -4.96 -3.72 -11.96
N GLY A 58 -4.90 -3.12 -13.15
CA GLY A 58 -5.82 -2.06 -13.58
C GLY A 58 -5.50 -0.66 -13.03
N TYR A 59 -4.50 -0.52 -12.17
CA TYR A 59 -4.00 0.79 -11.73
C TYR A 59 -3.23 1.46 -12.87
N ASN A 60 -3.80 2.55 -13.40
CA ASN A 60 -3.21 3.34 -14.48
C ASN A 60 -3.40 4.83 -14.19
N PRO A 61 -2.49 5.45 -13.39
CA PRO A 61 -2.63 6.84 -13.00
C PRO A 61 -2.34 7.79 -14.17
N THR A 62 -3.12 8.86 -14.21
CA THR A 62 -2.84 10.05 -15.01
C THR A 62 -2.19 11.10 -14.12
N PHE A 63 -1.28 11.88 -14.71
CA PHE A 63 -0.51 12.87 -13.96
C PHE A 63 -0.73 14.27 -14.54
N ARG A 64 -0.86 15.25 -13.65
CA ARG A 64 -0.95 16.67 -14.02
C ARG A 64 0.05 17.49 -13.22
N ARG A 65 0.56 18.57 -13.83
CA ARG A 65 1.50 19.47 -13.15
C ARG A 65 0.77 20.23 -12.04
N HIS A 66 1.42 20.35 -10.90
CA HIS A 66 0.99 21.15 -9.76
C HIS A 66 2.11 22.13 -9.38
N PRO A 67 1.83 23.34 -8.86
CA PRO A 67 2.88 24.29 -8.45
C PRO A 67 3.93 23.72 -7.48
N LEU A 68 3.55 22.69 -6.72
CA LEU A 68 4.39 22.03 -5.72
C LEU A 68 4.93 20.64 -6.15
N GLY A 69 4.68 20.21 -7.40
CA GLY A 69 5.09 18.90 -7.90
C GLY A 69 4.13 18.32 -8.94
N MET A 70 3.71 17.08 -8.75
CA MET A 70 2.73 16.40 -9.59
C MET A 70 1.51 16.04 -8.76
N GLU A 71 0.32 16.13 -9.35
CA GLU A 71 -0.88 15.47 -8.85
C GLU A 71 -1.20 14.25 -9.72
N ALA A 72 -1.82 13.25 -9.12
CA ALA A 72 -2.18 11.99 -9.76
C ALA A 72 -3.66 11.67 -9.56
N ASP A 73 -4.27 11.05 -10.57
CA ASP A 73 -5.65 10.59 -10.58
C ASP A 73 -5.73 9.22 -11.26
N ALA A 74 -6.39 8.26 -10.64
CA ALA A 74 -6.63 6.94 -11.22
C ALA A 74 -8.04 6.46 -10.90
N VAL A 75 -8.71 5.82 -11.85
CA VAL A 75 -9.96 5.09 -11.60
C VAL A 75 -9.67 3.61 -11.83
N ILE A 76 -9.96 2.80 -10.81
CA ILE A 76 -9.70 1.35 -10.81
C ILE A 76 -11.01 0.60 -10.54
N LYS A 77 -11.27 -0.42 -11.35
CA LYS A 77 -12.25 -1.47 -11.04
C LYS A 77 -11.50 -2.70 -10.54
N LEU A 78 -11.76 -3.11 -9.31
CA LEU A 78 -11.05 -4.22 -8.69
C LEU A 78 -11.44 -5.55 -9.34
N THR A 79 -10.45 -6.38 -9.64
CA THR A 79 -10.67 -7.78 -10.01
C THR A 79 -11.11 -8.61 -8.80
N PRO A 80 -11.75 -9.79 -8.98
CA PRO A 80 -12.14 -10.63 -7.85
C PRO A 80 -10.99 -10.98 -6.89
N ARG A 81 -9.74 -11.07 -7.39
CA ARG A 81 -8.56 -11.33 -6.55
C ARG A 81 -8.14 -10.13 -5.69
N GLN A 82 -8.49 -8.92 -6.11
CA GLN A 82 -8.23 -7.68 -5.38
C GLN A 82 -9.36 -7.33 -4.40
N GLN A 83 -10.52 -7.97 -4.50
CA GLN A 83 -11.69 -7.75 -3.63
C GLN A 83 -11.51 -8.38 -2.24
N MET A 84 -10.41 -8.02 -1.57
CA MET A 84 -10.04 -8.51 -0.25
C MET A 84 -10.96 -7.88 0.80
N CYS A 85 -12.08 -8.56 1.09
CA CYS A 85 -13.04 -8.11 2.08
C CYS A 85 -12.64 -8.57 3.48
N TYR A 86 -12.78 -7.70 4.49
CA TYR A 86 -12.60 -8.08 5.90
C TYR A 86 -13.94 -8.45 6.55
N TYR A 87 -15.02 -7.80 6.11
CA TYR A 87 -16.42 -8.17 6.39
C TYR A 87 -17.18 -8.31 5.08
N ASP A 88 -18.34 -8.95 5.11
CA ASP A 88 -19.17 -9.14 3.91
C ASP A 88 -19.43 -7.84 3.16
N GLY A 89 -18.95 -7.79 1.91
CA GLY A 89 -19.08 -6.65 1.02
C GLY A 89 -18.29 -5.41 1.45
N LYS A 90 -17.38 -5.48 2.44
CA LYS A 90 -16.58 -4.35 2.91
C LYS A 90 -15.08 -4.64 2.75
N MET A 91 -14.44 -3.84 1.91
CA MET A 91 -13.00 -3.95 1.60
C MET A 91 -12.11 -3.79 2.85
N PHE A 92 -11.04 -4.57 2.90
CA PHE A 92 -10.01 -4.51 3.92
C PHE A 92 -9.26 -3.17 3.86
N GLY A 93 -9.28 -2.43 4.96
CA GLY A 93 -8.69 -1.09 5.04
C GLY A 93 -7.19 -1.05 4.73
N GLY A 94 -6.45 -2.12 5.03
CA GLY A 94 -5.02 -2.20 4.74
C GLY A 94 -4.71 -2.22 3.23
N TYR A 95 -5.55 -2.88 2.42
CA TYR A 95 -5.40 -2.85 0.96
C TYR A 95 -5.71 -1.46 0.39
N LEU A 96 -6.73 -0.78 0.93
CA LEU A 96 -7.06 0.59 0.55
C LEU A 96 -5.94 1.57 0.93
N ALA A 97 -5.32 1.39 2.09
CA ALA A 97 -4.15 2.15 2.51
C ALA A 97 -2.93 1.90 1.59
N LEU A 98 -2.74 0.67 1.11
CA LEU A 98 -1.71 0.36 0.11
C LEU A 98 -1.94 1.10 -1.21
N LEU A 99 -3.19 1.16 -1.69
CA LEU A 99 -3.51 1.92 -2.90
C LEU A 99 -3.24 3.42 -2.73
N LEU A 100 -3.58 3.98 -1.55
CA LEU A 100 -3.28 5.38 -1.21
C LEU A 100 -1.77 5.65 -1.16
N ASP A 101 -1.01 4.81 -0.47
CA ASP A 101 0.46 4.95 -0.40
C ASP A 101 1.08 4.89 -1.80
N ARG A 102 0.58 3.99 -2.66
CA ARG A 102 1.07 3.85 -4.03
C ARG A 102 0.86 5.13 -4.85
N ILE A 103 -0.34 5.69 -4.87
CA ILE A 103 -0.62 6.90 -5.66
C ILE A 103 0.11 8.13 -5.11
N LEU A 104 0.28 8.21 -3.79
CA LEU A 104 1.09 9.26 -3.14
C LEU A 104 2.57 9.17 -3.54
N ALA A 105 3.12 7.95 -3.56
CA ALA A 105 4.50 7.71 -3.96
C ALA A 105 4.73 8.09 -5.43
N ASP A 106 3.78 7.82 -6.32
CA ASP A 106 3.89 8.18 -7.74
C ASP A 106 3.98 9.72 -7.96
N CYS A 107 3.45 10.54 -7.05
CA CYS A 107 3.50 12.01 -7.16
C CYS A 107 4.87 12.65 -6.82
N CYS A 108 5.76 11.94 -6.12
CA CYS A 108 6.91 12.60 -5.47
C CYS A 108 8.26 11.87 -5.60
N GLN A 109 8.43 11.00 -6.60
CA GLN A 109 9.68 10.26 -6.78
C GLN A 109 10.87 11.15 -7.20
N PRO A 110 12.07 10.97 -6.62
CA PRO A 110 12.40 10.01 -5.55
C PRO A 110 12.06 10.56 -4.15
N ALA A 111 11.16 9.88 -3.43
CA ALA A 111 10.89 10.11 -2.01
C ALA A 111 10.32 8.84 -1.37
N VAL A 112 10.51 8.68 -0.06
CA VAL A 112 10.01 7.53 0.71
C VAL A 112 8.96 7.96 1.72
N THR A 113 7.94 7.13 1.93
CA THR A 113 6.88 7.37 2.93
C THR A 113 7.51 7.40 4.32
N ALA A 114 7.34 8.52 5.03
CA ALA A 114 7.74 8.69 6.42
C ALA A 114 6.54 8.66 7.38
N TYR A 115 5.37 9.08 6.90
CA TYR A 115 4.13 9.07 7.66
C TYR A 115 2.93 8.97 6.71
N LEU A 116 1.94 8.18 7.10
CA LEU A 116 0.67 8.04 6.41
C LEU A 116 -0.44 7.94 7.45
N ASN A 117 -1.34 8.93 7.46
CA ASN A 117 -2.52 8.94 8.31
C ASN A 117 -3.77 8.86 7.43
N THR A 118 -4.59 7.86 7.68
CA THR A 118 -5.80 7.57 6.90
C THR A 118 -7.05 7.66 7.78
N SER A 119 -8.03 8.42 7.29
CA SER A 119 -9.34 8.59 7.92
C SER A 119 -10.40 7.93 7.05
N PHE A 120 -11.06 6.90 7.58
CA PHE A 120 -12.10 6.13 6.90
C PHE A 120 -13.48 6.65 7.28
N ALA A 121 -14.09 7.46 6.41
CA ALA A 121 -15.41 8.04 6.64
C ALA A 121 -16.54 7.11 6.15
N GLN A 122 -16.28 6.31 5.12
CA GLN A 122 -17.23 5.35 4.55
C GLN A 122 -16.55 4.01 4.31
N SER A 123 -17.30 2.92 4.42
CA SER A 123 -16.82 1.62 3.94
C SER A 123 -16.81 1.59 2.41
N VAL A 124 -15.82 0.91 1.82
CA VAL A 124 -15.70 0.76 0.36
C VAL A 124 -16.25 -0.60 -0.06
N PRO A 125 -17.29 -0.66 -0.92
CA PRO A 125 -17.73 -1.90 -1.54
C PRO A 125 -16.70 -2.46 -2.53
N PRO A 126 -16.57 -3.79 -2.69
CA PRO A 126 -15.57 -4.41 -3.57
C PRO A 126 -15.87 -4.30 -5.08
N ASP A 127 -17.13 -4.11 -5.44
CA ASP A 127 -17.65 -4.24 -6.80
C ASP A 127 -17.87 -2.89 -7.51
N VAL A 128 -17.60 -1.78 -6.82
CA VAL A 128 -17.71 -0.42 -7.37
C VAL A 128 -16.38 0.09 -7.93
N PRO A 129 -16.39 1.00 -8.92
CA PRO A 129 -15.18 1.71 -9.31
C PRO A 129 -14.67 2.58 -8.16
N ILE A 130 -13.36 2.57 -7.94
CA ILE A 130 -12.67 3.39 -6.94
C ILE A 130 -11.87 4.45 -7.68
N ARG A 131 -12.03 5.72 -7.30
CA ARG A 131 -11.17 6.80 -7.78
C ARG A 131 -10.14 7.15 -6.72
N LEU A 132 -8.87 7.08 -7.09
CA LEU A 132 -7.73 7.51 -6.29
C LEU A 132 -7.30 8.90 -6.76
N ARG A 133 -7.05 9.81 -5.82
CA ARG A 133 -6.51 11.14 -6.10
C ARG A 133 -5.39 11.43 -5.13
N ALA A 134 -4.31 12.07 -5.59
CA ALA A 134 -3.23 12.53 -4.73
C ALA A 134 -2.65 13.86 -5.24
N TRP A 135 -2.33 14.77 -4.32
CA TRP A 135 -1.73 16.07 -4.64
C TRP A 135 -0.83 16.56 -3.51
N PRO A 136 0.21 17.36 -3.82
CA PRO A 136 1.09 17.93 -2.81
C PRO A 136 0.47 19.20 -2.22
N GLU A 137 0.57 19.36 -0.89
CA GLU A 137 0.07 20.53 -0.17
C GLU A 137 1.19 21.48 0.26
N ARG A 138 2.37 20.95 0.57
CA ARG A 138 3.50 21.73 1.07
C ARG A 138 4.83 21.02 0.85
N VAL A 139 5.90 21.77 0.64
CA VAL A 139 7.28 21.27 0.55
C VAL A 139 8.17 22.06 1.50
N GLU A 140 8.96 21.37 2.32
CA GLU A 140 9.92 21.95 3.26
C GLU A 140 11.27 21.23 3.17
N GLY A 141 12.18 21.80 2.37
CA GLY A 141 13.46 21.16 2.07
C GLY A 141 13.25 19.77 1.44
N ARG A 142 13.57 18.71 2.18
CA ARG A 142 13.39 17.32 1.74
C ARG A 142 12.02 16.72 2.07
N LYS A 143 11.19 17.40 2.85
CA LYS A 143 9.87 16.95 3.27
C LYS A 143 8.82 17.38 2.24
N VAL A 144 8.04 16.44 1.76
CA VAL A 144 6.89 16.67 0.86
C VAL A 144 5.65 16.21 1.59
N TYR A 145 4.74 17.14 1.88
CA TYR A 145 3.46 16.85 2.51
C TYR A 145 2.41 16.73 1.42
N LEU A 146 1.68 15.63 1.42
CA LEU A 146 0.69 15.29 0.39
C LEU A 146 -0.64 14.92 1.04
N THR A 147 -1.70 15.13 0.28
CA THR A 147 -3.04 14.62 0.59
C THR A 147 -3.49 13.68 -0.52
N ALA A 148 -4.24 12.65 -0.15
CA ALA A 148 -4.91 11.78 -1.09
C ALA A 148 -6.33 11.44 -0.65
N SER A 149 -7.15 10.97 -1.59
CA SER A 149 -8.45 10.41 -1.28
C SER A 149 -8.78 9.17 -2.12
N ILE A 150 -9.56 8.27 -1.52
CA ILE A 150 -10.34 7.25 -2.21
C ILE A 150 -11.77 7.76 -2.28
N GLN A 151 -12.29 7.84 -3.50
CA GLN A 151 -13.67 8.21 -3.77
C GLN A 151 -14.43 7.01 -4.34
N ILE A 152 -15.69 6.89 -3.94
CA ILE A 152 -16.64 5.87 -4.42
C ILE A 152 -17.87 6.55 -5.01
N PRO A 153 -18.68 5.86 -5.85
CA PRO A 153 -19.92 6.41 -6.36
C PRO A 153 -20.84 6.91 -5.23
N GLY A 154 -21.37 8.12 -5.40
CA GLY A 154 -22.33 8.73 -4.49
C GLY A 154 -23.78 8.40 -4.83
N LYS A 155 -24.71 9.08 -4.14
CA LYS A 155 -26.16 8.99 -4.43
C LYS A 155 -26.55 9.70 -5.74
N VAL A 156 -25.77 10.71 -6.14
CA VAL A 156 -25.97 11.44 -7.39
C VAL A 156 -25.30 10.64 -8.50
N GLU A 157 -26.03 10.37 -9.58
CA GLU A 157 -25.53 9.63 -10.73
C GLU A 157 -24.28 10.31 -11.31
N GLY A 158 -23.23 9.52 -11.56
CA GLY A 158 -21.92 10.01 -12.02
C GLY A 158 -21.10 10.76 -10.95
N GLY A 159 -21.66 11.01 -9.77
CA GLY A 159 -20.97 11.67 -8.66
C GLY A 159 -20.07 10.72 -7.87
N PHE A 160 -18.96 11.26 -7.35
CA PHE A 160 -18.07 10.57 -6.42
C PHE A 160 -18.09 11.26 -5.06
N ILE A 161 -18.01 10.49 -3.98
CA ILE A 161 -17.86 10.97 -2.60
C ILE A 161 -16.55 10.45 -2.01
N ASP A 162 -15.88 11.27 -1.18
CA ASP A 162 -14.69 10.83 -0.45
C ASP A 162 -15.09 9.78 0.62
N ALA A 163 -14.62 8.55 0.43
CA ALA A 163 -14.78 7.48 1.42
C ALA A 163 -13.61 7.46 2.41
N ILE A 164 -12.40 7.72 1.91
CA ILE A 164 -11.18 7.71 2.71
C ILE A 164 -10.35 8.92 2.32
N ARG A 165 -9.80 9.63 3.32
CA ARG A 165 -8.83 10.69 3.13
C ARG A 165 -7.51 10.32 3.79
N ALA A 166 -6.41 10.68 3.16
CA ALA A 166 -5.07 10.45 3.67
C ALA A 166 -4.26 11.75 3.71
N ASN A 167 -3.54 11.97 4.80
CA ASN A 167 -2.49 12.97 4.88
C ASN A 167 -1.16 12.24 5.06
N ALA A 168 -0.15 12.58 4.27
CA ALA A 168 1.12 11.87 4.23
C ALA A 168 2.32 12.82 4.24
N LEU A 169 3.45 12.30 4.72
CA LEU A 169 4.76 12.91 4.59
C LEU A 169 5.68 11.95 3.86
N PHE A 170 6.30 12.46 2.80
CA PHE A 170 7.36 11.80 2.06
C PHE A 170 8.68 12.56 2.26
N VAL A 171 9.78 11.82 2.33
CA VAL A 171 11.12 12.39 2.53
C VAL A 171 12.03 12.00 1.38
N ARG A 172 12.63 13.00 0.71
CA ARG A 172 13.65 12.76 -0.31
C ARG A 172 14.95 12.24 0.34
N PRO A 173 15.61 11.22 -0.24
CA PRO A 173 16.90 10.76 0.24
C PRO A 173 17.94 11.88 0.33
N ARG A 174 18.96 11.71 1.18
CA ARG A 174 20.15 12.56 1.11
C ARG A 174 21.00 12.07 -0.06
N SER A 175 21.50 13.01 -0.86
CA SER A 175 22.59 12.78 -1.81
C SER A 175 23.88 12.52 -1.07
#